data_AF-A0A7V1WZK7-F1
#
_entry.id   AF-A0A7V1WZK7-F1
#
_cell.length_a   1.000
_cell.length_b   1.000
_cell.length_c   1.000
_cell.angle_alpha   90.00
_cell.angle_beta   90.00
_cell.angle_gamma   90.00
#
_symmetry.space_group_name_H-M   'P 1'
#
loop_
_entity.id
_entity.type
_entity.pdbx_description
1 polymer ?
#
loop_
_entity_poly.entity_id
_entity_poly.type
_entity_poly.pdbx_seq_one_letter_code
_entity_poly.pdbx_strand_id
1 'polypeptide(L)'
;MAAGLACGIVVLIKGEYTGFSFTHVSLDSWGGLLFLTVMGSLAAYLSFIWLIHIKPPAVVSTHTYVNPVVAVFLGWILANEQVNGAQLLSLLLILTGILLVNLSDYLQKKQRPQPGEV
;
A
#
# COMPACT_ATOMS: atom_id res chain seq x y z
N MET A 1 -0.06 6.04 15.24
CA MET A 1 0.60 6.09 16.55
C MET A 1 1.20 4.75 16.98
N ALA A 2 0.47 3.63 16.89
CA ALA A 2 1.00 2.31 17.26
C ALA A 2 2.31 1.91 16.56
N ALA A 3 2.41 2.11 15.23
CA ALA A 3 3.64 1.85 14.49
C ALA A 3 4.83 2.70 14.96
N GLY A 4 4.60 3.98 15.25
CA GLY A 4 5.65 4.88 15.77
C GLY A 4 6.15 4.46 17.16
N LEU A 5 5.25 4.04 18.04
CA LEU A 5 5.62 3.50 19.35
C LEU A 5 6.41 2.20 19.23
N ALA A 6 5.98 1.28 18.35
CA ALA A 6 6.68 0.03 18.12
C ALA A 6 8.10 0.26 17.57
N CYS A 7 8.26 1.14 16.57
CA CYS A 7 9.58 1.53 16.06
C CYS A 7 10.43 2.19 17.14
N GLY A 8 9.85 3.07 17.98
CA GLY A 8 10.55 3.71 19.09
C GLY A 8 11.08 2.71 20.12
N ILE A 9 10.29 1.70 20.47
CA ILE A 9 10.71 0.61 21.37
C ILE A 9 11.88 -0.17 20.75
N VAL A 10 11.83 -0.49 19.45
CA VAL A 10 12.91 -1.19 18.76
C VAL A 10 14.21 -0.38 18.79
N VAL A 11 14.14 0.94 18.56
CA VAL A 11 15.30 1.85 18.63
C VAL A 11 15.91 1.86 20.03
N LEU A 12 15.08 1.88 21.08
CA LEU A 12 15.55 1.82 22.47
C LEU A 12 16.28 0.51 22.78
N ILE A 13 15.72 -0.63 22.34
CA ILE A 13 16.34 -1.95 22.54
C ILE A 13 17.66 -2.07 21.78
N LYS A 14 17.75 -1.53 20.56
CA LYS A 14 18.95 -1.62 19.73
C LYS A 14 20.05 -0.61 20.06
N GLY A 15 19.77 0.43 20.85
CA GLY A 15 20.77 1.42 21.21
C GLY A 15 21.15 2.41 20.08
N GLU A 16 20.39 2.41 18.98
CA GLU A 16 20.68 3.19 17.76
C GLU A 16 20.60 4.72 17.97
N TYR A 17 20.05 5.17 19.11
CA TYR A 17 20.00 6.58 19.51
C TYR A 17 21.38 7.19 19.80
N THR A 18 22.39 6.38 20.14
CA THR A 18 23.73 6.86 20.50
C THR A 18 24.62 7.18 19.30
N GLY A 19 24.37 6.56 18.15
CA GLY A 19 25.15 6.73 16.91
C GLY A 19 24.44 7.58 15.84
N PHE A 20 23.23 8.04 16.11
CA PHE A 20 22.44 8.80 15.14
C PHE A 20 22.93 10.26 15.05
N SER A 21 23.47 10.63 13.89
CA SER A 21 23.89 12.00 13.60
C SER A 21 23.07 12.56 12.45
N PHE A 22 22.36 13.66 12.71
CA PHE A 22 21.58 14.38 11.69
C PHE A 22 22.44 14.84 10.51
N THR A 23 23.73 15.10 10.74
CA THR A 23 24.69 15.55 9.74
C THR A 23 25.15 14.43 8.80
N HIS A 24 24.98 13.16 9.18
CA HIS A 24 25.32 12.01 8.34
C HIS A 24 24.18 11.54 7.44
N VAL A 25 22.98 12.11 7.58
CA VAL A 25 21.81 11.74 6.76
C VAL A 25 21.92 12.46 5.41
N SER A 26 21.90 11.69 4.31
CA SER A 26 21.93 12.25 2.96
C SER A 26 20.70 13.14 2.68
N LEU A 27 20.88 14.16 1.84
CA LEU A 27 19.78 14.99 1.32
C LEU A 27 18.72 14.15 0.60
N ASP A 28 19.13 13.06 -0.08
CA ASP A 28 18.19 12.15 -0.75
C ASP A 28 17.25 11.45 0.25
N SER A 29 17.76 11.10 1.43
CA SER A 29 16.96 10.48 2.49
C SER A 29 15.94 11.47 3.06
N TRP A 30 16.33 12.74 3.24
CA TRP A 30 15.41 13.81 3.63
C TRP A 30 14.35 14.07 2.57
N GLY A 31 14.75 14.11 1.30
CA GLY A 31 13.84 14.25 0.16
C GLY A 31 12.83 13.11 0.09
N GLY A 32 13.28 11.86 0.25
CA GLY A 32 12.42 10.68 0.31
C GLY A 32 11.43 10.71 1.48
N LEU A 33 11.87 11.15 2.67
CA LEU A 33 11.00 11.30 3.84
C LEU A 33 9.89 12.34 3.60
N LEU A 34 10.26 13.48 3.02
CA LEU A 34 9.32 14.56 2.71
C LEU A 34 8.33 14.12 1.63
N PHE A 35 8.82 13.45 0.59
CA PHE A 35 7.98 12.87 -0.46
C PHE A 35 6.96 11.88 0.11
N LEU A 36 7.40 10.94 0.95
CA LEU A 36 6.50 9.93 1.53
C LEU A 36 5.50 10.55 2.51
N THR A 37 5.90 11.58 3.25
CA THR A 37 5.01 12.31 4.16
C THR A 37 3.91 13.05 3.39
N VAL A 38 4.28 13.75 2.32
CA VAL A 38 3.33 14.56 1.53
C VAL A 38 2.49 13.69 0.61
N MET A 39 3.12 12.91 -0.26
CA MET A 39 2.42 12.11 -1.28
C MET A 39 1.91 10.78 -0.73
N GLY A 40 2.77 10.05 -0.02
CA GLY A 40 2.44 8.72 0.50
C GLY A 40 1.46 8.72 1.67
N SER A 41 1.40 9.82 2.43
CA SER A 41 0.51 9.94 3.59
C SER A 41 -0.55 11.02 3.40
N LEU A 42 -0.19 12.31 3.41
CA LEU A 42 -1.18 13.39 3.46
C LEU A 42 -2.11 13.39 2.24
N ALA A 43 -1.55 13.45 1.03
CA ALA A 43 -2.33 13.49 -0.20
C ALA A 43 -3.12 12.19 -0.42
N ALA A 44 -2.50 11.03 -0.18
CA ALA A 44 -3.16 9.72 -0.28
C ALA A 44 -4.35 9.61 0.69
N TYR A 45 -4.17 10.00 1.96
CA TYR A 45 -5.20 9.95 2.98
C TYR A 45 -6.35 10.93 2.69
N LEU A 46 -6.04 12.16 2.30
CA LEU A 46 -7.06 13.14 1.93
C LEU A 46 -7.86 12.68 0.71
N SER A 47 -7.19 12.14 -0.30
CA SER A 47 -7.84 11.57 -1.48
C SER A 47 -8.74 10.39 -1.11
N PHE A 48 -8.29 9.52 -0.21
CA PHE A 48 -9.09 8.40 0.31
C PHE A 48 -10.35 8.89 1.01
N ILE A 49 -10.23 9.83 1.97
CA ILE A 49 -11.38 10.39 2.69
C ILE A 49 -12.34 11.08 1.74
N TRP A 50 -11.84 11.85 0.78
CA TRP A 50 -12.69 12.48 -0.22
C TRP A 50 -13.44 11.44 -1.06
N LEU A 51 -12.76 10.36 -1.49
CA LEU A 51 -13.35 9.36 -2.36
C LEU A 51 -14.43 8.51 -1.67
N ILE A 52 -14.26 8.18 -0.38
CA ILE A 52 -15.29 7.44 0.37
C ILE A 52 -16.56 8.26 0.63
N HIS A 53 -16.52 9.60 0.51
CA HIS A 53 -17.72 10.43 0.57
C HIS A 53 -18.57 10.34 -0.71
N ILE A 54 -17.97 9.94 -1.84
CA ILE A 54 -18.61 9.98 -3.17
C ILE A 54 -18.83 8.56 -3.73
N LYS A 55 -18.02 7.59 -3.29
CA LYS A 55 -18.08 6.20 -3.73
C LYS A 55 -18.13 5.25 -2.53
N PRO A 56 -18.76 4.07 -2.68
CA PRO A 56 -18.74 3.06 -1.63
C PRO A 56 -17.31 2.69 -1.21
N PRO A 57 -17.01 2.59 0.08
CA PRO A 57 -15.67 2.25 0.58
C PRO A 57 -15.09 0.96 -0.01
N ALA A 58 -15.96 -0.02 -0.30
CA ALA A 58 -15.56 -1.27 -0.94
C ALA A 58 -14.87 -1.05 -2.30
N VAL A 59 -15.36 -0.10 -3.11
CA VAL A 59 -14.77 0.22 -4.42
C VAL A 59 -13.44 0.96 -4.24
N VAL A 60 -13.39 1.91 -3.30
CA VAL A 60 -12.18 2.69 -3.01
C VAL A 60 -11.05 1.79 -2.50
N SER A 61 -11.36 0.82 -1.65
CA SER A 61 -10.39 -0.11 -1.08
C SER A 61 -9.81 -1.12 -2.09
N THR A 62 -10.40 -1.26 -3.28
CA THR A 62 -9.84 -2.14 -4.32
C THR A 62 -8.47 -1.71 -4.82
N HIS A 63 -8.06 -0.45 -4.60
CA HIS A 63 -6.73 0.03 -4.96
C HIS A 63 -5.61 -0.80 -4.30
N THR A 64 -5.83 -1.27 -3.06
CA THR A 64 -4.89 -2.12 -2.32
C THR A 64 -4.59 -3.43 -3.05
N TYR A 65 -5.52 -3.91 -3.88
CA TYR A 65 -5.35 -5.14 -4.66
C TYR A 65 -4.47 -4.94 -5.89
N VAL A 66 -4.43 -3.72 -6.42
CA VAL A 66 -3.64 -3.36 -7.59
C VAL A 66 -2.23 -2.92 -7.18
N ASN A 67 -2.05 -2.42 -5.95
CA ASN A 67 -0.78 -1.96 -5.42
C ASN A 67 0.40 -2.95 -5.59
N PRO A 68 0.27 -4.28 -5.33
CA PRO A 68 1.37 -5.23 -5.52
C PRO A 68 1.84 -5.31 -6.98
N VAL A 69 0.91 -5.25 -7.94
CA VAL A 69 1.22 -5.28 -9.37
C VAL A 69 1.96 -4.01 -9.77
N VAL A 70 1.46 -2.86 -9.32
CA VAL A 70 2.08 -1.55 -9.58
C VAL A 70 3.47 -1.47 -8.97
N ALA A 71 3.65 -1.99 -7.75
CA ALA A 71 4.95 -2.00 -7.07
C ALA A 71 6.00 -2.82 -7.86
N VAL A 72 5.65 -4.04 -8.29
CA VAL A 72 6.56 -4.87 -9.10
C VAL A 72 6.87 -4.22 -10.45
N PHE A 73 5.87 -3.63 -11.10
CA PHE A 73 6.05 -2.96 -12.39
C PHE A 73 6.94 -1.72 -12.28
N LEU A 74 6.74 -0.89 -11.25
CA LEU A 74 7.58 0.27 -10.98
C LEU A 74 8.99 -0.12 -10.53
N GLY A 75 9.15 -1.19 -9.74
CA GLY A 75 10.46 -1.71 -9.36
C GLY A 75 11.27 -2.18 -10.58
N TRP A 76 10.61 -2.84 -11.53
CA TRP A 76 11.24 -3.25 -12.79
C TRP A 76 11.69 -2.07 -13.65
N ILE A 77 10.85 -1.05 -13.82
CA ILE A 77 11.13 0.09 -14.73
C ILE A 77 12.03 1.15 -14.08
N LEU A 78 11.73 1.55 -12.85
CA LEU A 78 12.40 2.68 -12.19
C LEU A 78 13.63 2.25 -11.39
N ALA A 79 13.57 1.10 -10.72
CA ALA A 79 14.68 0.58 -9.93
C ALA A 79 15.53 -0.45 -10.71
N ASN A 80 15.16 -0.74 -11.96
CA ASN A 80 15.83 -1.68 -12.85
C ASN A 80 16.00 -3.08 -12.21
N GLU A 81 15.05 -3.47 -11.35
CA GLU A 81 15.07 -4.74 -10.65
C GLU A 81 14.85 -5.90 -11.63
N GLN A 82 15.68 -6.93 -11.56
CA GLN A 82 15.47 -8.13 -12.37
C GLN A 82 14.32 -8.96 -11.80
N VAL A 83 13.19 -8.93 -12.51
CA VAL A 83 12.01 -9.74 -12.14
C VAL A 83 12.34 -11.22 -12.34
N ASN A 84 12.59 -11.92 -11.24
CA ASN A 84 12.88 -13.35 -11.23
C ASN A 84 11.58 -14.19 -11.11
N GLY A 85 11.63 -15.46 -11.50
CA GLY A 85 10.49 -16.39 -11.44
C GLY A 85 9.89 -16.54 -10.04
N ALA A 86 10.69 -16.43 -8.98
CA ALA A 86 10.20 -16.43 -7.60
C ALA A 86 9.28 -15.22 -7.31
N GLN A 87 9.64 -14.02 -7.80
CA GLN A 87 8.83 -12.81 -7.62
C GLN A 87 7.50 -12.89 -8.38
N LEU A 88 7.53 -13.47 -9.59
CA LEU A 88 6.30 -13.76 -10.35
C LEU A 88 5.41 -14.77 -9.63
N LEU A 89 5.98 -15.83 -9.05
CA LEU A 89 5.23 -16.81 -8.28
C LEU A 89 4.60 -16.19 -7.03
N SER A 90 5.35 -15.34 -6.31
CA SER A 90 4.82 -14.59 -5.16
C SER A 90 3.69 -13.64 -5.58
N LEU A 91 3.85 -12.92 -6.69
CA LEU A 91 2.81 -12.05 -7.23
C LEU A 91 1.54 -12.84 -7.57
N LEU A 92 1.69 -13.97 -8.25
CA LEU A 92 0.58 -14.87 -8.58
C LEU A 92 -0.13 -15.36 -7.30
N LEU A 93 0.63 -15.74 -6.28
CA LEU A 93 0.09 -16.22 -4.99
C LEU A 93 -0.71 -15.12 -4.27
N ILE A 94 -0.19 -13.89 -4.22
CA ILE A 94 -0.89 -12.74 -3.63
C ILE A 94 -2.18 -12.44 -4.40
N LEU A 95 -2.13 -12.38 -5.74
CA LEU A 95 -3.30 -12.11 -6.58
C LEU A 95 -4.37 -13.19 -6.44
N THR A 96 -3.95 -14.46 -6.35
CA THR A 96 -4.86 -15.59 -6.11
C THR A 96 -5.55 -15.46 -4.75
N GLY A 97 -4.80 -15.11 -3.70
CA GLY A 97 -5.37 -14.88 -2.36
C GLY A 97 -6.40 -13.73 -2.35
N ILE A 98 -6.08 -12.62 -3.02
CA ILE A 98 -7.00 -11.49 -3.17
C ILE A 98 -8.29 -11.93 -3.88
N LEU A 99 -8.16 -12.67 -4.99
CA LEU A 99 -9.31 -13.18 -5.73
C LEU A 99 -10.18 -14.09 -4.86
N LEU A 100 -9.56 -14.99 -4.09
CA LEU A 100 -10.27 -15.93 -3.23
C LEU A 100 -11.09 -15.22 -2.15
N VAL A 101 -10.52 -14.20 -1.50
CA VAL A 101 -11.19 -13.41 -0.47
C VAL A 101 -12.35 -12.61 -1.05
N ASN A 102 -12.19 -12.06 -2.25
CA ASN A 102 -13.21 -11.21 -2.87
C ASN A 102 -14.28 -12.00 -3.65
N LEU A 103 -14.06 -13.28 -3.96
CA LEU A 103 -14.96 -14.08 -4.78
C LEU A 103 -16.38 -14.14 -4.20
N SER A 104 -16.51 -14.23 -2.88
CA SER A 104 -17.80 -14.23 -2.17
C SER A 104 -18.60 -12.95 -2.40
N ASP A 105 -17.94 -11.79 -2.39
CA ASP A 105 -18.57 -10.49 -2.62
C ASP A 105 -19.03 -10.34 -4.09
N TYR A 106 -18.24 -10.85 -5.04
CA TYR A 106 -18.61 -10.88 -6.46
C TYR A 106 -19.85 -11.75 -6.71
N LEU A 107 -19.91 -12.92 -6.07
CA LEU A 107 -21.03 -13.87 -6.22
C LEU A 107 -22.32 -13.34 -5.58
N GLN A 108 -22.23 -12.64 -4.44
CA GLN A 108 -23.39 -12.02 -3.79
C GLN A 108 -23.95 -10.83 -4.57
N LYS A 109 -23.09 -10.02 -5.20
CA LYS A 109 -23.53 -8.88 -6.03
C LYS A 109 -24.35 -9.33 -7.25
N LYS A 110 -24.07 -10.52 -7.79
CA LYS A 110 -24.80 -11.12 -8.92
C LYS A 110 -26.21 -11.61 -8.54
N GLN A 111 -26.48 -11.84 -7.26
CA GLN A 111 -27.73 -12.42 -6.77
C GLN A 111 -28.78 -11.39 -6.32
N ARG A 112 -28.44 -10.09 -6.23
CA ARG A 112 -29.45 -9.04 -5.96
C ARG A 112 -30.22 -8.73 -7.25
N PRO A 113 -31.54 -8.99 -7.32
CA PRO A 113 -32.37 -8.50 -8.42
C PRO A 113 -32.32 -6.97 -8.42
N GLN A 114 -32.13 -6.35 -9.58
CA GLN A 114 -32.21 -4.90 -9.71
C GLN A 114 -33.67 -4.46 -9.45
N PRO A 115 -33.95 -3.62 -8.44
CA PRO A 115 -35.27 -3.04 -8.30
C PRO A 115 -35.37 -1.89 -9.31
N GLY A 116 -35.88 -2.17 -10.51
CA GLY A 116 -36.07 -1.12 -11.51
C GLY A 116 -36.37 -1.49 -12.96
N GLU A 117 -36.43 -2.76 -13.37
CA GLU A 117 -37.04 -3.13 -14.66
C GLU A 117 -38.51 -3.47 -14.44
N VAL A 118 -39.36 -2.45 -14.49
CA VAL A 118 -40.81 -2.57 -14.75
C VAL A 118 -41.12 -2.01 -16.12
#